data_AF-A0AAV5SB76-F1
#
_entry.id   AF-A0AAV5SB76-F1
#
_cell.length_a   1.000
_cell.length_b   1.000
_cell.length_c   1.000
_cell.angle_alpha   90.00
_cell.angle_beta   90.00
_cell.angle_gamma   90.00
#
_symmetry.space_group_name_H-M   'P 1'
#
loop_
_entity.id
_entity.type
_entity.pdbx_description
1 polymer ?
#
loop_
_entity_poly.entity_id
_entity_poly.type
_entity_poly.pdbx_seq_one_letter_code
_entity_poly.pdbx_strand_id
1 'polypeptide(L)'
;IRACFVNAIFRVILGSGARIIILHHQYFGSDDAIWLTMASCHREAFLNFFNGAYEKESPATILVFVANEIILDSISWTNTICLVFEYVSIYTNAMVMACLLMAGAFSFVVLYRFNLKEIAHIKKGAVVNSYSISRSFQIRENIAVFQMMLRVVFPTVIFNGPAYFFFFAYLLIPADCGHDFMKHISIAMFDLWISIAYRRGSQTEADVYFKMFTLDMNKLFQCCMIFAQLLALPVVTYRMYRTKALHRNIRLLLIHTFISTGMSSVCRLGLIYFQYTGIPSPGSGKAIIVLLASIGRELGLGIVVSIPFIIAIERMVATRHWSWWVHFAQRFIDVTPSSKLDMMCSENIRLFFIKINRYEKEAIGTLWVFVLTLFISVFAALINGVCFIYGLYHEVGNLLAFAIIIAFGMAALAYIYHRNVVQMRKISLGARVNGYSVSHSYQIRENVTLMKFLFKLIVPSLMFAGPSFIAFTIFILLPNEADFFRHISVALFDIFVEGFHMMISVFLWYFVPRLRQNASLPTLDSAQETNQYFDWLTRDLNRVAVSHNGNSVHTAI
;
A
#
# COMPACT_ATOMS: atom_id res chain seq x y z
N ILE A 1 -17.75 6.67 -6.92
CA ILE A 1 -16.43 6.11 -6.52
C ILE A 1 -16.44 5.47 -5.13
N ARG A 2 -16.72 6.20 -4.03
CA ARG A 2 -16.71 5.61 -2.66
C ARG A 2 -17.75 4.49 -2.47
N ALA A 3 -18.97 4.68 -2.96
CA ALA A 3 -20.00 3.64 -2.97
C ALA A 3 -19.60 2.42 -3.83
N CYS A 4 -18.98 2.65 -4.99
CA CYS A 4 -18.45 1.60 -5.85
C CYS A 4 -17.36 0.78 -5.14
N PHE A 5 -16.48 1.44 -4.37
CA PHE A 5 -15.43 0.78 -3.60
C PHE A 5 -15.99 -0.04 -2.43
N VAL A 6 -17.00 0.47 -1.73
CA VAL A 6 -17.69 -0.27 -0.65
C VAL A 6 -18.48 -1.46 -1.20
N ASN A 7 -19.19 -1.29 -2.33
CA ASN A 7 -19.88 -2.39 -3.01
C ASN A 7 -18.89 -3.44 -3.55
N ALA A 8 -17.72 -3.02 -4.05
CA ALA A 8 -16.64 -3.91 -4.47
C ALA A 8 -16.14 -4.76 -3.29
N ILE A 9 -15.89 -4.14 -2.13
CA ILE A 9 -15.48 -4.86 -0.91
C ILE A 9 -16.57 -5.84 -0.47
N PHE A 10 -17.83 -5.40 -0.44
CA PHE A 10 -18.96 -6.25 -0.05
C PHE A 10 -19.12 -7.46 -0.98
N ARG A 11 -18.97 -7.26 -2.30
CA ARG A 11 -19.04 -8.35 -3.30
C ARG A 11 -17.80 -9.24 -3.29
N VAL A 12 -16.60 -8.75 -2.94
CA VAL A 12 -15.41 -9.59 -2.66
C VAL A 12 -15.70 -10.52 -1.48
N ILE A 13 -16.30 -10.01 -0.42
CA ILE A 13 -16.69 -10.79 0.76
C ILE A 13 -17.73 -11.85 0.38
N LEU A 14 -18.77 -11.46 -0.37
CA LEU A 14 -19.83 -12.39 -0.80
C LEU A 14 -19.35 -13.44 -1.81
N GLY A 15 -18.51 -13.07 -2.78
CA GLY A 15 -17.93 -14.00 -3.76
C GLY A 15 -16.94 -14.99 -3.12
N SER A 16 -16.19 -14.54 -2.10
CA SER A 16 -15.35 -15.42 -1.29
C SER A 16 -16.21 -16.38 -0.45
N GLY A 17 -17.30 -15.88 0.15
CA GLY A 17 -18.27 -16.70 0.90
C GLY A 17 -18.97 -17.75 0.03
N ALA A 18 -19.40 -17.38 -1.16
CA ALA A 18 -19.96 -18.29 -2.15
C ALA A 18 -18.99 -19.45 -2.49
N ARG A 19 -17.70 -19.16 -2.66
CA ARG A 19 -16.69 -20.20 -2.94
C ARG A 19 -16.47 -21.15 -1.76
N ILE A 20 -16.60 -20.68 -0.52
CA ILE A 20 -16.57 -21.53 0.67
C ILE A 20 -17.75 -22.51 0.65
N ILE A 21 -18.94 -22.06 0.24
CA ILE A 21 -20.14 -22.91 0.11
C ILE A 21 -19.95 -23.96 -1.01
N ILE A 22 -19.40 -23.56 -2.17
CA ILE A 22 -19.09 -24.49 -3.28
C ILE A 22 -18.07 -25.54 -2.83
N LEU A 23 -16.99 -25.12 -2.16
CA LEU A 23 -15.98 -26.04 -1.66
C LEU A 23 -16.55 -26.96 -0.58
N HIS A 24 -17.35 -26.45 0.36
CA HIS A 24 -18.03 -27.29 1.35
C HIS A 24 -18.91 -28.35 0.67
N HIS A 25 -19.67 -27.97 -0.36
CA HIS A 25 -20.51 -28.91 -1.10
C HIS A 25 -19.69 -29.94 -1.89
N GLN A 26 -18.59 -29.53 -2.53
CA GLN A 26 -17.66 -30.42 -3.24
C GLN A 26 -16.94 -31.43 -2.33
N TYR A 27 -16.64 -31.05 -1.08
CA TYR A 27 -15.88 -31.90 -0.15
C TYR A 27 -16.77 -32.75 0.76
N PHE A 28 -17.93 -32.24 1.17
CA PHE A 28 -18.77 -32.92 2.16
C PHE A 28 -20.02 -33.57 1.56
N GLY A 29 -20.37 -33.26 0.31
CA GLY A 29 -21.57 -33.77 -0.35
C GLY A 29 -22.84 -33.25 0.33
N SER A 30 -23.57 -32.37 -0.33
CA SER A 30 -24.90 -31.93 0.12
C SER A 30 -25.87 -32.07 -1.04
N ASP A 31 -27.15 -32.31 -0.79
CA ASP A 31 -28.15 -32.46 -1.85
C ASP A 31 -28.76 -31.12 -2.30
N ASP A 32 -28.36 -30.01 -1.68
CA ASP A 32 -28.97 -28.69 -1.91
C ASP A 32 -28.34 -27.94 -3.09
N ALA A 33 -28.75 -28.32 -4.30
CA ALA A 33 -28.33 -27.70 -5.57
C ALA A 33 -28.58 -26.17 -5.64
N ILE A 34 -29.52 -25.64 -4.85
CA ILE A 34 -29.89 -24.21 -4.82
C ILE A 34 -28.72 -23.35 -4.31
N TRP A 35 -28.05 -23.78 -3.24
CA TRP A 35 -26.94 -23.03 -2.64
C TRP A 35 -25.68 -23.06 -3.52
N LEU A 36 -25.43 -24.19 -4.17
CA LEU A 36 -24.33 -24.35 -5.13
C LEU A 36 -24.53 -23.46 -6.38
N THR A 37 -25.77 -23.41 -6.88
CA THR A 37 -26.13 -22.59 -8.05
C THR A 37 -26.05 -21.10 -7.72
N MET A 38 -26.61 -20.65 -6.59
CA MET A 38 -26.50 -19.26 -6.15
C MET A 38 -25.04 -18.82 -5.93
N ALA A 39 -24.22 -19.69 -5.32
CA ALA A 39 -22.83 -19.42 -5.10
C ALA A 39 -22.01 -19.34 -6.40
N SER A 40 -22.30 -20.22 -7.36
CA SER A 40 -21.62 -20.23 -8.66
C SER A 40 -21.97 -18.98 -9.48
N CYS A 41 -23.23 -18.55 -9.45
CA CYS A 41 -23.67 -17.32 -10.11
C CYS A 41 -23.08 -16.05 -9.50
N HIS A 42 -22.90 -16.01 -8.17
CA HIS A 42 -22.26 -14.87 -7.49
C HIS A 42 -20.78 -14.72 -7.86
N ARG A 43 -20.09 -15.84 -8.09
CA ARG A 43 -18.68 -15.88 -8.53
C ARG A 43 -18.50 -15.28 -9.93
N GLU A 44 -19.40 -15.60 -10.86
CA GLU A 44 -19.34 -15.08 -12.23
C GLU A 44 -19.75 -13.61 -12.31
N ALA A 45 -20.77 -13.19 -11.54
CA ALA A 45 -21.18 -11.78 -11.44
C ALA A 45 -20.04 -10.85 -10.97
N PHE A 46 -19.12 -11.38 -10.15
CA PHE A 46 -17.93 -10.68 -9.70
C PHE A 46 -16.91 -10.38 -10.83
N LEU A 47 -16.77 -11.25 -11.83
CA LEU A 47 -15.79 -11.06 -12.92
C LEU A 47 -16.20 -9.94 -13.90
N ASN A 48 -17.49 -9.62 -13.99
CA ASN A 48 -18.04 -8.61 -14.91
C ASN A 48 -18.02 -7.16 -14.35
N PHE A 49 -17.58 -6.97 -13.12
CA PHE A 49 -17.74 -5.73 -12.33
C PHE A 49 -16.81 -4.55 -12.70
N PHE A 50 -15.77 -4.72 -13.53
CA PHE A 50 -14.72 -3.68 -13.67
C PHE A 50 -15.06 -2.42 -14.49
N ASN A 51 -16.32 -2.19 -14.91
CA ASN A 51 -16.64 -1.15 -15.90
C ASN A 51 -17.42 0.10 -15.41
N GLY A 52 -17.73 0.26 -14.13
CA GLY A 52 -18.63 1.34 -13.67
C GLY A 52 -18.02 2.38 -12.72
N ALA A 53 -17.43 3.46 -13.22
CA ALA A 53 -17.15 4.64 -12.39
C ALA A 53 -17.46 5.95 -13.15
N TYR A 54 -18.54 6.63 -12.76
CA TYR A 54 -18.83 8.00 -13.20
C TYR A 54 -19.34 8.85 -12.04
N GLU A 55 -18.95 10.13 -12.02
CA GLU A 55 -19.19 11.07 -10.92
C GLU A 55 -20.10 12.22 -11.38
N LYS A 56 -21.33 12.23 -10.84
CA LYS A 56 -22.10 13.40 -10.38
C LYS A 56 -23.34 12.88 -9.68
N GLU A 57 -23.59 13.32 -8.45
CA GLU A 57 -24.65 12.84 -7.56
C GLU A 57 -26.07 13.27 -8.00
N SER A 58 -26.38 13.22 -9.31
CA SER A 58 -27.78 13.31 -9.73
C SER A 58 -28.45 11.94 -9.56
N PRO A 59 -29.70 11.87 -9.06
CA PRO A 59 -30.45 10.62 -8.96
C PRO A 59 -30.51 9.85 -10.30
N ALA A 60 -30.54 10.57 -11.42
CA ALA A 60 -30.49 9.97 -12.76
C ALA A 60 -29.18 9.21 -13.03
N THR A 61 -28.04 9.72 -12.55
CA THR A 61 -26.73 9.04 -12.71
C THR A 61 -26.67 7.75 -11.89
N ILE A 62 -27.29 7.76 -10.69
CA ILE A 62 -27.44 6.56 -9.86
C ILE A 62 -28.34 5.54 -10.57
N LEU A 63 -29.44 5.98 -11.18
CA LEU A 63 -30.35 5.09 -11.92
C LEU A 63 -29.67 4.46 -13.13
N VAL A 64 -28.92 5.24 -13.91
CA VAL A 64 -28.11 4.72 -15.03
C VAL A 64 -27.06 3.73 -14.55
N PHE A 65 -26.43 4.01 -13.40
CA PHE A 65 -25.49 3.08 -12.78
C PHE A 65 -26.17 1.77 -12.37
N VAL A 66 -27.28 1.84 -11.64
CA VAL A 66 -28.05 0.65 -11.21
C VAL A 66 -28.53 -0.15 -12.43
N ALA A 67 -29.02 0.52 -13.47
CA ALA A 67 -29.43 -0.14 -14.71
C ALA A 67 -28.24 -0.85 -15.39
N ASN A 68 -27.07 -0.20 -15.46
CA ASN A 68 -25.86 -0.80 -16.03
C ASN A 68 -25.39 -2.02 -15.22
N GLU A 69 -25.44 -1.95 -13.89
CA GLU A 69 -25.12 -3.08 -13.00
C GLU A 69 -26.11 -4.23 -13.18
N ILE A 70 -27.42 -3.96 -13.25
CA ILE A 70 -28.44 -5.00 -13.49
C ILE A 70 -28.23 -5.66 -14.85
N ILE A 71 -27.89 -4.89 -15.89
CA ILE A 71 -27.62 -5.43 -17.23
C ILE A 71 -26.38 -6.33 -17.21
N LEU A 72 -25.27 -5.88 -16.61
CA LEU A 72 -24.04 -6.66 -16.50
C LEU A 72 -24.25 -7.94 -15.67
N ASP A 73 -24.90 -7.81 -14.51
CA ASP A 73 -25.21 -8.95 -13.64
C ASP A 73 -26.13 -9.93 -14.38
N SER A 74 -27.22 -9.47 -15.02
CA SER A 74 -28.16 -10.36 -15.71
C SER A 74 -27.50 -11.19 -16.81
N ILE A 75 -26.60 -10.60 -17.62
CA ILE A 75 -25.83 -11.35 -18.63
C ILE A 75 -25.00 -12.45 -17.95
N SER A 76 -24.35 -12.13 -16.83
CA SER A 76 -23.54 -13.09 -16.06
C SER A 76 -24.37 -14.23 -15.48
N TRP A 77 -25.53 -13.91 -14.91
CA TRP A 77 -26.47 -14.87 -14.33
C TRP A 77 -27.05 -15.78 -15.42
N THR A 78 -27.49 -15.23 -16.54
CA THR A 78 -27.97 -16.00 -17.69
C THR A 78 -26.90 -16.96 -18.19
N ASN A 79 -25.67 -16.49 -18.36
CA ASN A 79 -24.58 -17.34 -18.84
C ASN A 79 -24.24 -18.48 -17.87
N THR A 80 -24.28 -18.21 -16.56
CA THR A 80 -24.04 -19.23 -15.53
C THR A 80 -25.16 -20.27 -15.51
N ILE A 81 -26.42 -19.84 -15.57
CA ILE A 81 -27.59 -20.73 -15.65
C ILE A 81 -27.47 -21.60 -16.91
N CYS A 82 -27.15 -21.01 -18.06
CA CYS A 82 -26.95 -21.74 -19.30
C CYS A 82 -25.84 -22.79 -19.22
N LEU A 83 -24.77 -22.53 -18.45
CA LEU A 83 -23.68 -23.47 -18.27
C LEU A 83 -24.02 -24.58 -17.26
N VAL A 84 -24.66 -24.25 -16.13
CA VAL A 84 -25.04 -25.21 -15.08
C VAL A 84 -26.09 -26.21 -15.56
N PHE A 85 -27.07 -25.74 -16.34
CA PHE A 85 -28.09 -26.62 -16.93
C PHE A 85 -27.67 -27.22 -18.29
N GLU A 86 -26.39 -27.07 -18.66
CA GLU A 86 -25.81 -27.60 -19.91
C GLU A 86 -26.51 -27.14 -21.20
N TYR A 87 -27.31 -26.06 -21.15
CA TYR A 87 -27.93 -25.45 -22.34
C TYR A 87 -26.88 -24.92 -23.32
N VAL A 88 -25.69 -24.56 -22.82
CA VAL A 88 -24.56 -24.05 -23.60
C VAL A 88 -23.34 -24.89 -23.27
N SER A 89 -22.71 -25.46 -24.29
CA SER A 89 -21.45 -26.20 -24.12
C SER A 89 -20.34 -25.28 -23.62
N ILE A 90 -19.36 -25.85 -22.91
CA ILE A 90 -18.18 -25.11 -22.44
C ILE A 90 -17.46 -24.41 -23.60
N TYR A 91 -17.41 -25.04 -24.78
CA TYR A 91 -16.86 -24.46 -26.01
C TYR A 91 -17.61 -23.22 -26.46
N THR A 92 -18.93 -23.32 -26.54
CA THR A 92 -19.80 -22.21 -26.94
C THR A 92 -19.68 -21.04 -25.96
N ASN A 93 -19.65 -21.31 -24.65
CA ASN A 93 -19.45 -20.27 -23.64
C ASN A 93 -18.07 -19.60 -23.76
N ALA A 94 -16.99 -20.38 -23.91
CA ALA A 94 -15.65 -19.84 -24.09
C ALA A 94 -15.55 -18.94 -25.34
N MET A 95 -16.19 -19.33 -26.45
CA MET A 95 -16.28 -18.50 -27.66
C MET A 95 -17.08 -17.22 -27.42
N VAL A 96 -18.23 -17.28 -26.75
CA VAL A 96 -19.04 -16.10 -26.41
C VAL A 96 -18.24 -15.13 -25.55
N MET A 97 -17.54 -15.62 -24.53
CA MET A 97 -16.69 -14.80 -23.67
C MET A 97 -15.51 -14.17 -24.41
N ALA A 98 -14.86 -14.91 -25.31
CA ALA A 98 -13.81 -14.37 -26.16
C ALA A 98 -14.34 -13.26 -27.10
N CYS A 99 -15.51 -13.47 -27.70
CA CYS A 99 -16.17 -12.47 -28.54
C CYS A 99 -16.55 -11.22 -27.75
N LEU A 100 -17.11 -11.36 -26.55
CA LEU A 100 -17.45 -10.24 -25.66
C LEU A 100 -16.21 -9.48 -25.22
N LEU A 101 -15.12 -10.18 -24.85
CA LEU A 101 -13.84 -9.57 -24.49
C LEU A 101 -13.26 -8.76 -25.65
N MET A 102 -13.24 -9.33 -26.85
CA MET A 102 -12.77 -8.66 -28.07
C MET A 102 -13.63 -7.43 -28.40
N ALA A 103 -14.95 -7.55 -28.34
CA ALA A 103 -15.87 -6.44 -28.57
C ALA A 103 -15.72 -5.31 -27.52
N GLY A 104 -15.52 -5.69 -26.25
CA GLY A 104 -15.25 -4.75 -25.17
C GLY A 104 -13.92 -4.02 -25.34
N ALA A 105 -12.85 -4.75 -25.65
CA ALA A 105 -11.53 -4.19 -25.92
C ALA A 105 -11.55 -3.24 -27.13
N PHE A 106 -12.23 -3.64 -28.22
CA PHE A 106 -12.40 -2.80 -29.39
C PHE A 106 -13.17 -1.51 -29.07
N SER A 107 -14.32 -1.62 -28.40
CA SER A 107 -15.14 -0.48 -27.98
C SER A 107 -14.35 0.48 -27.08
N PHE A 108 -13.58 -0.06 -26.14
CA PHE A 108 -12.70 0.72 -25.27
C PHE A 108 -11.66 1.51 -26.08
N VAL A 109 -10.97 0.87 -27.03
CA VAL A 109 -9.97 1.53 -27.88
C VAL A 109 -10.60 2.63 -28.74
N VAL A 110 -11.76 2.37 -29.34
CA VAL A 110 -12.50 3.34 -30.15
C VAL A 110 -12.91 4.55 -29.31
N LEU A 111 -13.52 4.34 -28.14
CA LEU A 111 -13.92 5.41 -27.22
C LEU A 111 -12.73 6.21 -26.70
N TYR A 112 -11.62 5.55 -26.38
CA TYR A 112 -10.40 6.22 -25.93
C TYR A 112 -9.82 7.11 -27.04
N ARG A 113 -9.72 6.58 -28.27
CA ARG A 113 -9.24 7.34 -29.45
C ARG A 113 -10.18 8.49 -29.79
N PHE A 114 -11.50 8.30 -29.66
CA PHE A 114 -12.48 9.34 -29.88
C PHE A 114 -12.29 10.50 -28.89
N ASN A 115 -12.18 10.22 -27.59
CA ASN A 115 -11.91 11.24 -26.57
C ASN A 115 -10.58 11.98 -26.79
N LEU A 116 -9.53 11.28 -27.23
CA LEU A 116 -8.24 11.89 -27.60
C LEU A 116 -8.34 12.81 -28.83
N LYS A 117 -9.14 12.43 -29.85
CA LYS A 117 -9.39 13.30 -31.01
C LYS A 117 -10.21 14.52 -30.62
N GLU A 118 -11.22 14.34 -29.77
CA GLU A 118 -12.09 15.42 -29.32
C GLU A 118 -11.32 16.47 -28.51
N ILE A 119 -10.45 16.06 -27.59
CA ILE A 119 -9.61 17.00 -26.84
C ILE A 119 -8.59 17.71 -27.75
N ALA A 120 -8.10 17.03 -28.80
CA ALA A 120 -7.23 17.66 -29.79
C ALA A 120 -7.99 18.69 -30.63
N HIS A 121 -9.25 18.42 -31.00
CA HIS A 121 -10.12 19.36 -31.70
C HIS A 121 -10.41 20.59 -30.84
N ILE A 122 -10.77 20.41 -29.57
CA ILE A 122 -11.02 21.50 -28.61
C ILE A 122 -9.76 22.39 -28.41
N LYS A 123 -8.56 21.82 -28.53
CA LYS A 123 -7.29 22.57 -28.44
C LYS A 123 -6.97 23.43 -29.67
N LYS A 124 -7.56 23.17 -30.85
CA LYS A 124 -7.24 23.88 -32.10
C LYS A 124 -7.85 25.29 -32.20
N GLY A 125 -8.72 25.68 -31.27
CA GLY A 125 -9.26 27.03 -31.18
C GLY A 125 -10.67 27.02 -30.60
N ALA A 126 -10.90 27.79 -29.54
CA ALA A 126 -12.23 27.96 -28.97
C ALA A 126 -12.99 28.99 -29.80
N VAL A 127 -13.99 28.55 -30.57
CA VAL A 127 -14.95 29.49 -31.19
C VAL A 127 -15.81 30.03 -30.05
N VAL A 128 -15.71 31.34 -29.81
CA VAL A 128 -16.49 32.09 -28.81
C VAL A 128 -17.97 31.75 -29.01
N ASN A 129 -18.64 31.30 -27.94
CA ASN A 129 -20.03 30.76 -27.87
C ASN A 129 -20.25 29.25 -28.10
N SER A 130 -19.28 28.49 -28.61
CA SER A 130 -19.40 27.02 -28.72
C SER A 130 -18.65 26.24 -27.63
N TYR A 131 -17.79 26.94 -26.89
CA TYR A 131 -16.89 26.34 -25.92
C TYR A 131 -17.60 26.11 -24.58
N SER A 132 -18.02 24.88 -24.32
CA SER A 132 -18.47 24.45 -23.00
C SER A 132 -17.29 24.02 -22.13
N ILE A 133 -17.01 24.81 -21.09
CA ILE A 133 -15.98 24.48 -20.08
C ILE A 133 -16.28 23.11 -19.45
N SER A 134 -17.55 22.80 -19.18
CA SER A 134 -17.95 21.53 -18.56
C SER A 134 -17.65 20.32 -19.46
N ARG A 135 -17.86 20.44 -20.79
CA ARG A 135 -17.52 19.38 -21.76
C ARG A 135 -16.02 19.10 -21.79
N SER A 136 -15.19 20.14 -21.75
CA SER A 136 -13.72 20.00 -21.72
C SER A 136 -13.23 19.29 -20.46
N PHE A 137 -13.82 19.59 -19.29
CA PHE A 137 -13.53 18.89 -18.05
C PHE A 137 -13.95 17.43 -18.08
N GLN A 138 -15.16 17.13 -18.56
CA GLN A 138 -15.66 15.74 -18.69
C GLN A 138 -14.78 14.88 -19.60
N ILE A 139 -14.33 15.41 -20.74
CA ILE A 139 -13.45 14.65 -21.65
C ILE A 139 -12.08 14.38 -21.00
N ARG A 140 -11.52 15.36 -20.27
CA ARG A 140 -10.25 15.16 -19.54
C ARG A 140 -10.37 14.12 -18.44
N GLU A 141 -11.48 14.14 -17.72
CA GLU A 141 -11.81 13.15 -16.69
C GLU A 141 -11.92 11.75 -17.31
N ASN A 142 -12.67 11.60 -18.40
CA ASN A 142 -12.78 10.34 -19.14
C ASN A 142 -11.42 9.81 -19.58
N ILE A 143 -10.56 10.66 -20.14
CA ILE A 143 -9.20 10.26 -20.54
C ILE A 143 -8.39 9.79 -19.33
N ALA A 144 -8.52 10.46 -18.18
CA ALA A 144 -7.84 10.06 -16.95
C ALA A 144 -8.35 8.69 -16.43
N VAL A 145 -9.67 8.47 -16.49
CA VAL A 145 -10.30 7.18 -16.14
C VAL A 145 -9.82 6.08 -17.10
N PHE A 146 -9.83 6.31 -18.42
CA PHE A 146 -9.31 5.35 -19.40
C PHE A 146 -7.83 5.01 -19.17
N GLN A 147 -6.99 6.00 -18.83
CA GLN A 147 -5.58 5.77 -18.50
C GLN A 147 -5.42 4.97 -17.20
N MET A 148 -6.26 5.22 -16.20
CA MET A 148 -6.28 4.44 -14.97
C MET A 148 -6.72 3.00 -15.25
N MET A 149 -7.79 2.80 -16.01
CA MET A 149 -8.26 1.48 -16.42
C MET A 149 -7.19 0.74 -17.23
N LEU A 150 -6.51 1.39 -18.18
CA LEU A 150 -5.40 0.78 -18.92
C LEU A 150 -4.28 0.28 -18.01
N ARG A 151 -3.94 1.02 -16.94
CA ARG A 151 -2.93 0.58 -15.96
C ARG A 151 -3.36 -0.63 -15.15
N VAL A 152 -4.66 -0.87 -15.01
CA VAL A 152 -5.21 -2.04 -14.31
C VAL A 152 -5.42 -3.22 -15.26
N VAL A 153 -6.05 -2.96 -16.42
CA VAL A 153 -6.39 -3.96 -17.44
C VAL A 153 -5.13 -4.55 -18.08
N PHE A 154 -4.10 -3.75 -18.34
CA PHE A 154 -2.90 -4.23 -19.02
C PHE A 154 -2.18 -5.34 -18.25
N PRO A 155 -1.87 -5.20 -16.94
CA PRO A 155 -1.42 -6.32 -16.13
C PRO A 155 -2.37 -7.51 -16.16
N THR A 156 -3.67 -7.30 -16.00
CA THR A 156 -4.67 -8.39 -15.99
C THR A 156 -4.67 -9.20 -17.30
N VAL A 157 -4.57 -8.52 -18.45
CA VAL A 157 -4.51 -9.18 -19.77
C VAL A 157 -3.18 -9.92 -19.94
N ILE A 158 -2.06 -9.33 -19.52
CA ILE A 158 -0.75 -10.00 -19.58
C ILE A 158 -0.72 -11.25 -18.71
N PHE A 159 -1.29 -11.16 -17.50
CA PHE A 159 -1.31 -12.29 -16.58
C PHE A 159 -2.32 -13.37 -16.97
N ASN A 160 -3.52 -13.01 -17.42
CA ASN A 160 -4.55 -14.01 -17.77
C ASN A 160 -4.45 -14.52 -19.21
N GLY A 161 -3.83 -13.75 -20.11
CA GLY A 161 -3.70 -14.08 -21.52
C GLY A 161 -3.11 -15.47 -21.78
N PRO A 162 -1.98 -15.85 -21.15
CA PRO A 162 -1.42 -17.18 -21.33
C PRO A 162 -2.34 -18.30 -20.82
N ALA A 163 -3.09 -18.09 -19.73
CA ALA A 163 -4.07 -19.08 -19.26
C ALA A 163 -5.12 -19.33 -20.35
N TYR A 164 -5.78 -18.27 -20.85
CA TYR A 164 -6.77 -18.43 -21.91
C TYR A 164 -6.16 -19.04 -23.19
N PHE A 165 -4.93 -18.68 -23.55
CA PHE A 165 -4.24 -19.28 -24.69
C PHE A 165 -4.09 -20.80 -24.54
N PHE A 166 -3.60 -21.26 -23.39
CA PHE A 166 -3.44 -22.70 -23.13
C PHE A 166 -4.77 -23.44 -23.02
N PHE A 167 -5.81 -22.80 -22.47
CA PHE A 167 -7.15 -23.36 -22.46
C PHE A 167 -7.71 -23.53 -23.87
N PHE A 168 -7.56 -22.51 -24.73
CA PHE A 168 -7.96 -22.61 -26.13
C PHE A 168 -7.17 -23.68 -26.88
N ALA A 169 -5.85 -23.78 -26.65
CA ALA A 169 -5.02 -24.83 -27.24
C ALA A 169 -5.51 -26.24 -26.81
N TYR A 170 -5.89 -26.42 -25.55
CA TYR A 170 -6.48 -27.66 -25.06
C TYR A 170 -7.81 -28.00 -25.76
N LEU A 171 -8.69 -27.01 -25.94
CA LEU A 171 -9.99 -27.22 -26.59
C LEU A 171 -9.89 -27.51 -28.09
N LEU A 172 -8.88 -26.96 -28.77
CA LEU A 172 -8.70 -27.14 -30.22
C LEU A 172 -8.08 -28.49 -30.60
N ILE A 173 -7.50 -29.23 -29.64
CA ILE A 173 -6.91 -30.55 -29.90
C ILE A 173 -7.99 -31.63 -29.67
N PRO A 174 -8.56 -32.21 -30.75
CA PRO A 174 -9.56 -33.27 -30.61
C PRO A 174 -8.96 -34.48 -29.90
N ALA A 175 -9.80 -35.24 -29.18
CA ALA A 175 -9.40 -36.55 -28.69
C ALA A 175 -9.00 -37.44 -29.88
N ASP A 176 -8.03 -38.33 -29.68
CA ASP A 176 -7.63 -39.38 -30.64
C ASP A 176 -6.83 -38.92 -31.88
N CYS A 177 -6.31 -37.69 -31.90
CA CYS A 177 -5.45 -37.22 -33.01
C CYS A 177 -3.95 -37.54 -32.84
N GLY A 178 -3.57 -38.32 -31.82
CA GLY A 178 -2.17 -38.65 -31.52
C GLY A 178 -1.35 -37.52 -30.87
N HIS A 179 -1.99 -36.40 -30.53
CA HIS A 179 -1.37 -35.25 -29.86
C HIS A 179 -1.72 -35.14 -28.36
N ASP A 180 -1.95 -36.27 -27.69
CA ASP A 180 -2.36 -36.30 -26.28
C ASP A 180 -1.37 -35.56 -25.38
N PHE A 181 -0.07 -35.67 -25.65
CA PHE A 181 0.98 -34.95 -24.92
C PHE A 181 0.76 -33.42 -24.94
N MET A 182 0.47 -32.84 -26.11
CA MET A 182 0.23 -31.40 -26.25
C MET A 182 -1.07 -30.96 -25.57
N LYS A 183 -2.09 -31.82 -25.59
CA LYS A 183 -3.35 -31.60 -24.88
C LYS A 183 -3.14 -31.58 -23.36
N HIS A 184 -2.39 -32.53 -22.83
CA HIS A 184 -2.07 -32.63 -21.40
C HIS A 184 -1.14 -31.49 -20.93
N ILE A 185 -0.18 -31.09 -21.76
CA ILE A 185 0.65 -29.90 -21.48
C ILE A 185 -0.20 -28.63 -21.46
N SER A 186 -1.15 -28.49 -22.39
CA SER A 186 -1.98 -27.28 -22.48
C SER A 186 -2.86 -27.14 -21.24
N ILE A 187 -3.50 -28.21 -20.77
CA ILE A 187 -4.28 -28.15 -19.52
C ILE A 187 -3.38 -27.95 -18.30
N ALA A 188 -2.22 -28.62 -18.22
CA ALA A 188 -1.29 -28.44 -17.10
C ALA A 188 -0.72 -27.02 -17.04
N MET A 189 -0.43 -26.40 -18.19
CA MET A 189 0.02 -25.01 -18.28
C MET A 189 -1.10 -24.03 -17.98
N PHE A 190 -2.34 -24.31 -18.38
CA PHE A 190 -3.51 -23.54 -17.98
C PHE A 190 -3.69 -23.57 -16.46
N ASP A 191 -3.67 -24.74 -15.85
CA ASP A 191 -3.80 -24.93 -14.40
C ASP A 191 -2.62 -24.32 -13.65
N LEU A 192 -1.39 -24.44 -14.16
CA LEU A 192 -0.21 -23.77 -13.61
C LEU A 192 -0.39 -22.25 -13.66
N TRP A 193 -0.85 -21.71 -14.78
CA TRP A 193 -1.00 -20.27 -14.94
C TRP A 193 -2.14 -19.71 -14.12
N ILE A 194 -3.27 -20.43 -14.02
CA ILE A 194 -4.35 -20.12 -13.09
C ILE A 194 -3.87 -20.30 -11.65
N SER A 195 -3.05 -21.29 -11.31
CA SER A 195 -2.52 -21.47 -9.95
C SER A 195 -1.51 -20.37 -9.55
N ILE A 196 -0.76 -19.85 -10.52
CA ILE A 196 0.12 -18.69 -10.37
C ILE A 196 -0.71 -17.40 -10.24
N ALA A 197 -1.78 -17.24 -11.04
CA ALA A 197 -2.69 -16.09 -11.02
C ALA A 197 -3.68 -16.15 -9.84
N TYR A 198 -3.95 -17.35 -9.32
CA TYR A 198 -4.98 -17.71 -8.36
C TYR A 198 -4.37 -18.65 -7.32
N ARG A 199 -3.59 -18.08 -6.42
CA ARG A 199 -3.09 -18.80 -5.24
C ARG A 199 -4.25 -18.94 -4.24
N ARG A 200 -4.69 -20.10 -3.74
CA ARG A 200 -4.36 -21.53 -3.96
C ARG A 200 -5.53 -22.34 -3.39
N GLY A 201 -5.99 -23.39 -4.06
CA GLY A 201 -6.87 -24.39 -3.46
C GLY A 201 -7.19 -25.53 -4.41
N SER A 202 -6.90 -26.77 -3.97
CA SER A 202 -7.20 -28.09 -4.59
C SER A 202 -6.14 -28.62 -5.59
N GLN A 203 -5.72 -29.90 -5.62
CA GLN A 203 -6.34 -31.16 -5.13
C GLN A 203 -5.26 -32.30 -4.96
N THR A 204 -5.10 -32.87 -3.77
CA THR A 204 -5.61 -34.15 -3.20
C THR A 204 -4.89 -35.49 -3.47
N GLU A 205 -3.91 -35.61 -4.38
CA GLU A 205 -3.00 -36.79 -4.37
C GLU A 205 -1.52 -36.40 -4.27
N ALA A 206 -1.23 -35.11 -4.39
CA ALA A 206 0.08 -34.55 -4.12
C ALA A 206 0.41 -34.48 -2.61
N ASP A 207 -0.50 -34.77 -1.69
CA ASP A 207 -0.40 -34.32 -0.28
C ASP A 207 0.75 -34.90 0.56
N VAL A 208 1.34 -36.03 0.18
CA VAL A 208 2.53 -36.58 0.86
C VAL A 208 3.81 -35.92 0.33
N TYR A 209 3.93 -35.76 -0.99
CA TYR A 209 5.05 -35.05 -1.60
C TYR A 209 4.94 -33.54 -1.37
N PHE A 210 3.75 -32.97 -1.37
CA PHE A 210 3.47 -31.54 -1.22
C PHE A 210 3.64 -31.08 0.22
N LYS A 211 3.42 -31.91 1.26
CA LYS A 211 3.83 -31.56 2.63
C LYS A 211 5.34 -31.42 2.75
N MET A 212 6.10 -32.32 2.14
CA MET A 212 7.58 -32.25 2.10
C MET A 212 8.03 -31.07 1.21
N PHE A 213 7.44 -30.90 0.04
CA PHE A 213 7.79 -29.87 -0.94
C PHE A 213 7.34 -28.47 -0.53
N THR A 214 6.22 -28.28 0.18
CA THR A 214 5.78 -26.95 0.63
C THR A 214 6.47 -26.48 1.88
N LEU A 215 6.80 -27.37 2.82
CA LEU A 215 7.62 -26.98 3.96
C LEU A 215 9.04 -26.64 3.51
N ASP A 216 9.65 -27.45 2.63
CA ASP A 216 11.02 -27.20 2.19
C ASP A 216 11.13 -26.12 1.11
N MET A 217 10.18 -26.01 0.16
CA MET A 217 10.17 -24.87 -0.78
C MET A 217 9.80 -23.56 -0.11
N ASN A 218 8.92 -23.56 0.91
CA ASN A 218 8.65 -22.33 1.65
C ASN A 218 9.89 -21.90 2.45
N LYS A 219 10.58 -22.84 3.11
CA LYS A 219 11.85 -22.54 3.79
C LYS A 219 12.92 -22.06 2.81
N LEU A 220 13.11 -22.74 1.68
CA LEU A 220 14.05 -22.32 0.64
C LEU A 220 13.70 -20.94 0.11
N PHE A 221 12.43 -20.68 -0.19
CA PHE A 221 11.95 -19.38 -0.62
C PHE A 221 12.18 -18.30 0.45
N GLN A 222 11.89 -18.59 1.72
CA GLN A 222 12.19 -17.68 2.84
C GLN A 222 13.70 -17.41 2.94
N CYS A 223 14.54 -18.43 2.87
CA CYS A 223 15.99 -18.28 2.87
C CYS A 223 16.48 -17.42 1.69
N CYS A 224 15.94 -17.64 0.48
CA CYS A 224 16.24 -16.83 -0.70
C CYS A 224 15.81 -15.36 -0.52
N MET A 225 14.62 -15.12 0.05
CA MET A 225 14.12 -13.77 0.33
C MET A 225 14.97 -13.06 1.39
N ILE A 226 15.34 -13.76 2.46
CA ILE A 226 16.24 -13.23 3.49
C ILE A 226 17.60 -12.90 2.89
N PHE A 227 18.17 -13.80 2.08
CA PHE A 227 19.45 -13.56 1.44
C PHE A 227 19.40 -12.37 0.47
N ALA A 228 18.33 -12.26 -0.33
CA ALA A 228 18.10 -11.12 -1.20
C ALA A 228 17.98 -9.80 -0.40
N GLN A 229 17.29 -9.82 0.74
CA GLN A 229 17.18 -8.66 1.63
C GLN A 229 18.53 -8.27 2.22
N LEU A 230 19.33 -9.24 2.69
CA LEU A 230 20.67 -8.99 3.24
C LEU A 230 21.63 -8.43 2.20
N LEU A 231 21.55 -8.91 0.95
CA LEU A 231 22.31 -8.34 -0.17
C LEU A 231 21.85 -6.93 -0.55
N ALA A 232 20.54 -6.65 -0.46
CA ALA A 232 20.00 -5.32 -0.75
C ALA A 232 20.33 -4.29 0.35
N LEU A 233 20.46 -4.73 1.59
CA LEU A 233 20.66 -3.88 2.78
C LEU A 233 21.80 -2.84 2.67
N PRO A 234 23.04 -3.18 2.31
CA PRO A 234 24.12 -2.20 2.21
C PRO A 234 23.84 -1.16 1.11
N VAL A 235 23.25 -1.58 -0.01
CA VAL A 235 22.98 -0.68 -1.12
C VAL A 235 21.83 0.28 -0.82
N VAL A 236 20.76 -0.22 -0.20
CA VAL A 236 19.63 0.60 0.25
C VAL A 236 20.07 1.58 1.33
N THR A 237 20.87 1.13 2.30
CA THR A 237 21.45 1.98 3.36
C THR A 237 22.31 3.09 2.76
N TYR A 238 23.21 2.76 1.84
CA TYR A 238 24.07 3.73 1.16
C TYR A 238 23.25 4.77 0.38
N ARG A 239 22.22 4.32 -0.37
CA ARG A 239 21.32 5.22 -1.11
C ARG A 239 20.54 6.13 -0.17
N MET A 240 19.98 5.59 0.91
CA MET A 240 19.24 6.37 1.90
C MET A 240 20.14 7.43 2.55
N TYR A 241 21.37 7.06 2.91
CA TYR A 241 22.35 7.99 3.48
C TYR A 241 22.67 9.15 2.52
N ARG A 242 22.86 8.85 1.23
CA ARG A 242 23.15 9.84 0.18
C ARG A 242 21.97 10.77 -0.19
N THR A 243 20.77 10.53 0.35
CA THR A 243 19.56 11.26 -0.05
C THR A 243 19.45 12.62 0.63
N LYS A 244 20.00 13.66 0.00
CA LYS A 244 19.99 15.03 0.55
C LYS A 244 18.59 15.66 0.68
N ALA A 245 17.58 15.13 -0.02
CA ALA A 245 16.21 15.66 0.00
C ALA A 245 15.45 15.37 1.31
N LEU A 246 15.96 14.45 2.14
CA LEU A 246 15.35 14.07 3.41
C LEU A 246 16.18 14.62 4.58
N HIS A 247 15.51 15.17 5.60
CA HIS A 247 16.13 15.51 6.86
C HIS A 247 17.02 14.37 7.40
N ARG A 248 18.19 14.73 7.96
CA ARG A 248 19.17 13.76 8.46
C ARG A 248 18.58 12.76 9.46
N ASN A 249 17.75 13.22 10.40
CA ASN A 249 17.11 12.34 11.39
C ASN A 249 16.20 11.30 10.74
N ILE A 250 15.44 11.69 9.70
CA ILE A 250 14.56 10.77 8.98
C ILE A 250 15.39 9.74 8.21
N ARG A 251 16.49 10.16 7.57
CA ARG A 251 17.42 9.22 6.92
C ARG A 251 17.97 8.20 7.90
N LEU A 252 18.49 8.66 9.04
CA LEU A 252 19.04 7.79 10.07
C LEU A 252 18.00 6.85 10.66
N LEU A 253 16.77 7.32 10.83
CA LEU A 253 15.64 6.50 11.25
C LEU A 253 15.32 5.40 10.24
N LEU A 254 15.16 5.76 8.96
CA LEU A 254 14.89 4.77 7.91
C LEU A 254 16.05 3.77 7.77
N ILE A 255 17.30 4.23 7.86
CA ILE A 255 18.49 3.36 7.88
C ILE A 255 18.44 2.41 9.08
N HIS A 256 18.12 2.91 10.28
CA HIS A 256 18.00 2.07 11.45
C HIS A 256 16.91 1.02 11.26
N THR A 257 15.73 1.41 10.78
CA THR A 257 14.65 0.46 10.49
C THR A 257 15.16 -0.66 9.59
N PHE A 258 15.90 -0.35 8.53
CA PHE A 258 16.47 -1.36 7.64
C PHE A 258 17.51 -2.27 8.28
N ILE A 259 18.40 -1.70 9.09
CA ILE A 259 19.39 -2.50 9.82
C ILE A 259 18.65 -3.43 10.78
N SER A 260 17.61 -2.95 11.46
CA SER A 260 16.78 -3.76 12.35
C SER A 260 15.99 -4.85 11.62
N THR A 261 15.42 -4.57 10.45
CA THR A 261 14.76 -5.62 9.65
C THR A 261 15.77 -6.64 9.14
N GLY A 262 16.95 -6.21 8.71
CA GLY A 262 18.04 -7.12 8.35
C GLY A 262 18.45 -8.03 9.51
N MET A 263 18.63 -7.47 10.71
CA MET A 263 18.91 -8.24 11.93
C MET A 263 17.78 -9.21 12.28
N SER A 264 16.52 -8.80 12.13
CA SER A 264 15.35 -9.66 12.32
C SER A 264 15.32 -10.83 11.33
N SER A 265 15.65 -10.58 10.06
CA SER A 265 15.80 -11.64 9.04
C SER A 265 16.95 -12.60 9.36
N VAL A 266 18.07 -12.13 9.91
CA VAL A 266 19.16 -13.01 10.40
C VAL A 266 18.67 -13.86 11.58
N CYS A 267 17.94 -13.27 12.53
CA CYS A 267 17.34 -14.00 13.64
C CYS A 267 16.36 -15.08 13.11
N ARG A 268 15.61 -14.76 12.05
CA ARG A 268 14.71 -15.71 11.40
C ARG A 268 15.46 -16.91 10.79
N LEU A 269 16.63 -16.72 10.19
CA LEU A 269 17.48 -17.85 9.76
C LEU A 269 17.88 -18.74 10.94
N GLY A 270 18.24 -18.14 12.07
CA GLY A 270 18.51 -18.89 13.30
C GLY A 270 17.31 -19.72 13.76
N LEU A 271 16.10 -19.15 13.72
CA LEU A 271 14.87 -19.87 14.05
C LEU A 271 14.58 -21.00 13.05
N ILE A 272 14.74 -20.77 11.74
CA ILE A 272 14.56 -21.80 10.70
C ILE A 272 15.54 -22.96 10.91
N TYR A 273 16.79 -22.66 11.27
CA TYR A 273 17.79 -23.67 11.59
C TYR A 273 17.33 -24.58 12.75
N PHE A 274 16.88 -24.01 13.87
CA PHE A 274 16.39 -24.81 15.00
C PHE A 274 15.05 -25.50 14.73
N GLN A 275 14.21 -24.95 13.85
CA GLN A 275 13.04 -25.66 13.34
C GLN A 275 13.41 -26.88 12.51
N TYR A 276 14.57 -26.88 11.85
CA TYR A 276 15.07 -28.02 11.08
C TYR A 276 15.81 -29.05 11.96
N THR A 277 16.69 -28.59 12.85
CA THR A 277 17.50 -29.49 13.69
C THR A 277 16.80 -29.99 14.94
N GLY A 278 15.58 -29.49 15.21
CA GLY A 278 14.85 -29.73 16.45
C GLY A 278 15.06 -28.61 17.48
N ILE A 279 13.98 -28.30 18.21
CA ILE A 279 13.96 -27.27 19.25
C ILE A 279 14.78 -27.76 20.45
N PRO A 280 15.80 -27.00 20.89
CA PRO A 280 16.63 -27.40 22.03
C PRO A 280 15.81 -27.48 23.33
N SER A 281 16.15 -28.43 24.19
CA SER A 281 15.49 -28.58 25.50
C SER A 281 15.71 -27.35 26.39
N PRO A 282 14.73 -27.01 27.25
CA PRO A 282 14.89 -25.97 28.26
C PRO A 282 16.13 -26.23 29.12
N GLY A 283 16.97 -25.21 29.31
CA GLY A 283 18.22 -25.32 30.10
C GLY A 283 19.47 -25.70 29.29
N SER A 284 19.34 -26.12 28.03
CA SER A 284 20.51 -26.28 27.17
C SER A 284 21.09 -24.91 26.78
N GLY A 285 22.42 -24.80 26.64
CA GLY A 285 23.07 -23.58 26.18
C GLY A 285 22.61 -23.10 24.79
N LYS A 286 21.93 -23.95 24.00
CA LYS A 286 21.33 -23.59 22.70
C LYS A 286 19.95 -22.94 22.84
N ALA A 287 19.23 -23.15 23.95
CA ALA A 287 17.93 -22.53 24.20
C ALA A 287 18.01 -21.00 24.27
N ILE A 288 19.13 -20.44 24.77
CA ILE A 288 19.36 -18.99 24.80
C ILE A 288 19.44 -18.40 23.38
N ILE A 289 19.95 -19.15 22.41
CA ILE A 289 20.06 -18.69 21.02
C ILE A 289 18.66 -18.60 20.39
N VAL A 290 17.80 -19.60 20.62
CA VAL A 290 16.40 -19.58 20.15
C VAL A 290 15.62 -18.44 20.79
N LEU A 291 15.85 -18.19 22.09
CA LEU A 291 15.23 -17.06 22.81
C LEU A 291 15.67 -15.72 22.22
N LEU A 292 16.98 -15.50 22.06
CA LEU A 292 17.51 -14.26 21.49
C LEU A 292 17.04 -14.05 20.04
N ALA A 293 16.99 -15.12 19.24
CA ALA A 293 16.48 -15.05 17.87
C ALA A 293 14.98 -14.70 17.83
N SER A 294 14.19 -15.24 18.77
CA SER A 294 12.77 -14.88 18.91
C SER A 294 12.59 -13.42 19.30
N ILE A 295 13.35 -12.93 20.29
CA ILE A 295 13.33 -11.53 20.70
C ILE A 295 13.76 -10.61 19.54
N GLY A 296 14.83 -10.95 18.83
CA GLY A 296 15.33 -10.16 17.71
C GLY A 296 14.35 -10.10 16.54
N ARG A 297 13.60 -11.20 16.28
CA ARG A 297 12.52 -11.22 15.30
C ARG A 297 11.42 -10.23 15.67
N GLU A 298 10.88 -10.34 16.89
CA GLU A 298 9.81 -9.48 17.40
C GLU A 298 10.23 -8.00 17.45
N LEU A 299 11.48 -7.75 17.84
CA LEU A 299 12.05 -6.39 17.88
C LEU A 299 12.02 -5.74 16.50
N GLY A 300 12.43 -6.47 15.45
CA GLY A 300 12.38 -5.97 14.08
C GLY A 300 10.97 -5.63 13.63
N LEU A 301 10.00 -6.52 13.89
CA LEU A 301 8.60 -6.29 13.55
C LEU A 301 8.05 -5.06 14.28
N GLY A 302 8.30 -4.94 15.59
CA GLY A 302 7.85 -3.81 16.39
C GLY A 302 8.46 -2.46 15.96
N ILE A 303 9.72 -2.45 15.55
CA ILE A 303 10.37 -1.25 14.99
C ILE A 303 9.71 -0.84 13.68
N VAL A 304 9.37 -1.78 12.80
CA VAL A 304 8.72 -1.44 11.53
C VAL A 304 7.29 -0.93 11.74
N VAL A 305 6.53 -1.59 12.62
CA VAL A 305 5.17 -1.20 12.98
C VAL A 305 5.12 0.20 13.59
N SER A 306 6.15 0.60 14.34
CA SER A 306 6.21 1.91 14.99
C SER A 306 6.69 3.07 14.08
N ILE A 307 7.12 2.82 12.84
CA ILE A 307 7.61 3.88 11.92
C ILE A 307 6.62 5.04 11.75
N PRO A 308 5.32 4.81 11.43
CA PRO A 308 4.40 5.91 11.19
C PRO A 308 4.26 6.80 12.43
N PHE A 309 4.23 6.18 13.60
CA PHE A 309 4.15 6.84 14.90
C PHE A 309 5.41 7.66 15.20
N ILE A 310 6.59 7.06 15.06
CA ILE A 310 7.87 7.72 15.30
C ILE A 310 8.04 8.93 14.38
N ILE A 311 7.76 8.78 13.09
CA ILE A 311 7.88 9.90 12.15
C ILE A 311 6.84 10.97 12.45
N ALA A 312 5.61 10.59 12.83
CA ALA A 312 4.61 11.55 13.27
C ALA A 312 5.09 12.36 14.48
N ILE A 313 5.64 11.73 15.52
CA ILE A 313 6.20 12.42 16.69
C ILE A 313 7.34 13.35 16.29
N GLU A 314 8.32 12.85 15.54
CA GLU A 314 9.49 13.64 15.18
C GLU A 314 9.09 14.86 14.32
N ARG A 315 8.15 14.69 13.39
CA ARG A 315 7.58 15.80 12.61
C ARG A 315 6.73 16.74 13.45
N MET A 316 5.98 16.24 14.43
CA MET A 316 5.21 17.07 15.35
C MET A 316 6.14 17.94 16.20
N VAL A 317 7.20 17.37 16.76
CA VAL A 317 8.22 18.09 17.54
C VAL A 317 8.88 19.16 16.66
N ALA A 318 9.30 18.77 15.45
CA ALA A 318 9.90 19.70 14.49
C ALA A 318 8.97 20.86 14.09
N THR A 319 7.66 20.61 13.96
CA THR A 319 6.69 21.64 13.49
C THR A 319 6.14 22.52 14.62
N ARG A 320 5.82 21.95 15.80
CA ARG A 320 5.16 22.68 16.90
C ARG A 320 6.12 23.20 17.95
N HIS A 321 7.09 22.38 18.33
CA HIS A 321 7.88 22.61 19.53
C HIS A 321 9.29 23.07 19.22
N TRP A 322 9.57 23.46 17.97
CA TRP A 322 10.82 24.12 17.59
C TRP A 322 11.17 25.27 18.53
N SER A 323 10.26 26.25 18.62
CA SER A 323 10.45 27.42 19.49
C SER A 323 10.37 27.03 20.96
N TRP A 324 9.50 26.07 21.33
CA TRP A 324 9.35 25.63 22.71
C TRP A 324 10.60 24.93 23.25
N TRP A 325 11.30 24.11 22.47
CA TRP A 325 12.57 23.48 22.87
C TRP A 325 13.66 24.52 23.04
N VAL A 326 13.74 25.49 22.13
CA VAL A 326 14.66 26.63 22.25
C VAL A 326 14.34 27.43 23.52
N HIS A 327 13.06 27.70 23.80
CA HIS A 327 12.65 28.45 24.98
C HIS A 327 12.74 27.66 26.30
N PHE A 328 12.48 26.36 26.31
CA PHE A 328 12.61 25.49 27.48
C PHE A 328 14.07 25.34 27.87
N ALA A 329 14.93 25.08 26.88
CA ALA A 329 16.38 25.14 27.04
C ALA A 329 16.83 26.48 27.59
N GLN A 330 16.40 27.59 26.98
CA GLN A 330 16.73 28.94 27.42
C GLN A 330 16.31 29.18 28.88
N ARG A 331 15.08 28.80 29.25
CA ARG A 331 14.59 28.92 30.63
C ARG A 331 15.34 28.03 31.61
N PHE A 332 15.75 26.83 31.21
CA PHE A 332 16.53 25.95 32.07
C PHE A 332 17.90 26.56 32.37
N ILE A 333 18.52 27.23 31.38
CA ILE A 333 19.74 28.02 31.56
C ILE A 333 19.48 29.20 32.50
N ASP A 334 18.41 29.96 32.27
CA ASP A 334 18.10 31.17 33.05
C ASP A 334 17.77 30.85 34.52
N VAL A 335 17.30 29.63 34.82
CA VAL A 335 16.91 29.19 36.18
C VAL A 335 18.06 28.50 36.92
N THR A 336 19.15 28.11 36.25
CA THR A 336 20.29 27.47 36.94
C THR A 336 21.16 28.55 37.61
N PRO A 337 21.32 28.55 38.95
CA PRO A 337 21.98 29.63 39.66
C PRO A 337 23.51 29.59 39.53
N SER A 338 24.07 30.77 39.22
CA SER A 338 25.47 31.14 38.93
C SER A 338 26.47 30.95 40.07
N SER A 339 26.56 29.74 40.62
CA SER A 339 27.70 29.33 41.45
C SER A 339 28.89 28.93 40.55
N LYS A 340 30.14 29.04 41.01
CA LYS A 340 31.40 28.93 40.22
C LYS A 340 31.53 27.72 39.26
N LEU A 341 30.73 26.67 39.39
CA LEU A 341 30.59 25.60 38.39
C LEU A 341 29.95 26.09 37.06
N ASP A 342 29.18 27.18 37.09
CA ASP A 342 28.51 27.80 35.93
C ASP A 342 29.47 28.48 34.97
N MET A 343 30.70 28.85 35.33
CA MET A 343 31.58 29.44 34.32
C MET A 343 32.11 28.38 33.34
N MET A 344 32.43 27.17 33.84
CA MET A 344 32.83 26.04 32.98
C MET A 344 31.65 25.28 32.38
N CYS A 345 30.53 25.14 33.11
CA CYS A 345 29.32 24.53 32.57
C CYS A 345 28.58 25.48 31.64
N SER A 346 28.40 26.76 31.95
CA SER A 346 27.67 27.68 31.06
C SER A 346 28.38 27.93 29.74
N GLU A 347 29.71 27.88 29.66
CA GLU A 347 30.39 28.07 28.36
C GLU A 347 30.25 26.83 27.47
N ASN A 348 30.34 25.63 28.04
CA ASN A 348 30.07 24.37 27.34
C ASN A 348 28.58 24.18 27.01
N ILE A 349 27.68 24.59 27.90
CA ILE A 349 26.23 24.54 27.73
C ILE A 349 25.79 25.62 26.72
N ARG A 350 26.37 26.83 26.76
CA ARG A 350 26.14 27.89 25.76
C ARG A 350 26.69 27.49 24.39
N LEU A 351 27.85 26.83 24.30
CA LEU A 351 28.35 26.23 23.05
C LEU A 351 27.46 25.07 22.57
N PHE A 352 26.92 24.26 23.47
CA PHE A 352 25.94 23.21 23.17
C PHE A 352 24.62 23.81 22.66
N PHE A 353 24.18 24.95 23.19
CA PHE A 353 22.97 25.65 22.77
C PHE A 353 23.14 26.49 21.50
N ILE A 354 24.32 27.10 21.27
CA ILE A 354 24.69 27.64 19.95
C ILE A 354 24.71 26.50 18.90
N LYS A 355 25.05 25.27 19.31
CA LYS A 355 24.87 24.07 18.47
C LYS A 355 23.40 23.64 18.35
N ILE A 356 22.53 23.79 19.35
CA ILE A 356 21.09 23.47 19.23
C ILE A 356 20.32 24.49 18.39
N ASN A 357 20.61 25.79 18.50
CA ASN A 357 20.04 26.83 17.63
C ASN A 357 20.47 26.68 16.16
N ARG A 358 21.45 25.82 15.88
CA ARG A 358 21.85 25.37 14.53
C ARG A 358 21.13 24.10 14.08
N TYR A 359 19.97 23.78 14.62
CA TYR A 359 19.15 22.66 14.12
C TYR A 359 18.67 22.95 12.67
N GLU A 360 18.64 24.22 12.26
CA GLU A 360 18.53 24.66 10.85
C GLU A 360 19.74 24.28 9.97
N LYS A 361 20.87 23.88 10.58
CA LYS A 361 22.14 23.49 9.93
C LYS A 361 22.60 22.06 10.27
N GLU A 362 21.68 21.13 10.55
CA GLU A 362 22.01 19.72 10.88
C GLU A 362 22.97 19.54 12.07
N ALA A 363 22.92 20.42 13.07
CA ALA A 363 23.84 20.35 14.21
C ALA A 363 23.58 19.15 15.14
N ILE A 364 24.60 18.77 15.93
CA ILE A 364 24.62 17.57 16.79
C ILE A 364 23.39 17.48 17.72
N GLY A 365 22.82 18.62 18.14
CA GLY A 365 21.62 18.66 18.99
C GLY A 365 20.38 17.98 18.37
N THR A 366 20.24 17.97 17.04
CA THR A 366 19.11 17.30 16.36
C THR A 366 19.16 15.79 16.52
N LEU A 367 20.37 15.25 16.72
CA LEU A 367 20.62 13.83 16.85
C LEU A 367 20.02 13.28 18.15
N TRP A 368 19.91 14.09 19.21
CA TRP A 368 19.30 13.66 20.47
C TRP A 368 17.80 13.37 20.33
N VAL A 369 17.07 14.14 19.50
CA VAL A 369 15.66 13.84 19.21
C VAL A 369 15.53 12.50 18.49
N PHE A 370 16.44 12.23 17.55
CA PHE A 370 16.53 10.93 16.89
C PHE A 370 16.83 9.81 17.90
N VAL A 371 17.86 9.96 18.74
CA VAL A 371 18.24 8.97 19.77
C VAL A 371 17.10 8.70 20.75
N LEU A 372 16.43 9.74 21.23
CA LEU A 372 15.30 9.60 22.16
C LEU A 372 14.13 8.87 21.51
N THR A 373 13.76 9.26 20.29
CA THR A 373 12.62 8.64 19.60
C THR A 373 12.93 7.19 19.23
N LEU A 374 14.19 6.93 18.87
CA LEU A 374 14.68 5.59 18.64
C LEU A 374 14.64 4.75 19.91
N PHE A 375 15.15 5.27 21.03
CA PHE A 375 15.10 4.60 22.33
C PHE A 375 13.66 4.21 22.70
N ILE A 376 12.71 5.14 22.59
CA ILE A 376 11.29 4.87 22.86
C ILE A 376 10.76 3.73 21.99
N SER A 377 11.07 3.74 20.69
CA SER A 377 10.59 2.69 19.77
C SER A 377 11.20 1.32 20.03
N VAL A 378 12.52 1.26 20.23
CA VAL A 378 13.26 0.01 20.47
C VAL A 378 12.85 -0.56 21.81
N PHE A 379 12.73 0.28 22.84
CA PHE A 379 12.31 -0.12 24.17
C PHE A 379 10.87 -0.63 24.19
N ALA A 380 9.93 0.06 23.53
CA ALA A 380 8.54 -0.40 23.42
C ALA A 380 8.44 -1.74 22.66
N ALA A 381 9.16 -1.89 21.54
CA ALA A 381 9.21 -3.13 20.79
C ALA A 381 9.84 -4.28 21.59
N LEU A 382 10.90 -3.99 22.36
CA LEU A 382 11.56 -4.95 23.23
C LEU A 382 10.64 -5.41 24.36
N ILE A 383 9.97 -4.48 25.07
CA ILE A 383 8.99 -4.82 26.11
C ILE A 383 7.90 -5.70 25.52
N ASN A 384 7.34 -5.32 24.37
CA ASN A 384 6.28 -6.09 23.73
C ASN A 384 6.76 -7.51 23.38
N GLY A 385 7.94 -7.64 22.78
CA GLY A 385 8.53 -8.94 22.44
C GLY A 385 8.82 -9.81 23.66
N VAL A 386 9.37 -9.23 24.73
CA VAL A 386 9.61 -9.93 26.01
C VAL A 386 8.29 -10.39 26.61
N CYS A 387 7.30 -9.51 26.75
CA CYS A 387 6.00 -9.86 27.31
C CYS A 387 5.29 -10.96 26.52
N PHE A 388 5.37 -10.90 25.19
CA PHE A 388 4.81 -11.94 24.32
C PHE A 388 5.52 -13.28 24.51
N ILE A 389 6.85 -13.30 24.51
CA ILE A 389 7.65 -14.54 24.62
C ILE A 389 7.50 -15.20 26.01
N TYR A 390 7.41 -14.41 27.08
CA TYR A 390 7.15 -14.94 28.43
C TYR A 390 5.66 -15.28 28.68
N GLY A 391 4.79 -15.11 27.68
CA GLY A 391 3.37 -15.43 27.79
C GLY A 391 2.60 -14.52 28.76
N LEU A 392 3.09 -13.29 29.02
CA LEU A 392 2.38 -12.32 29.87
C LEU A 392 1.07 -11.85 29.24
N TYR A 393 0.98 -11.85 27.90
CA TYR A 393 -0.25 -11.57 27.16
C TYR A 393 -0.48 -12.65 26.10
N HIS A 394 -1.75 -13.04 25.89
CA HIS A 394 -2.17 -13.94 24.82
C HIS A 394 -1.84 -13.38 23.42
N GLU A 395 -1.80 -14.24 22.39
CA GLU A 395 -1.46 -13.81 21.02
C GLU A 395 -2.40 -12.71 20.50
N VAL A 396 -3.68 -12.76 20.90
CA VAL A 396 -4.68 -11.73 20.61
C VAL A 396 -4.28 -10.38 21.21
N GLY A 397 -3.73 -10.37 22.42
CA GLY A 397 -3.27 -9.16 23.09
C GLY A 397 -2.09 -8.51 22.37
N ASN A 398 -1.13 -9.30 21.90
CA ASN A 398 0.01 -8.82 21.10
C ASN A 398 -0.46 -8.22 19.76
N LEU A 399 -1.37 -8.91 19.06
CA LEU A 399 -1.97 -8.42 17.83
C LEU A 399 -2.70 -7.09 18.03
N LEU A 400 -3.49 -7.00 19.10
CA LEU A 400 -4.23 -5.79 19.44
C LEU A 400 -3.29 -4.63 19.77
N ALA A 401 -2.20 -4.90 20.50
CA ALA A 401 -1.18 -3.89 20.79
C ALA A 401 -0.55 -3.33 19.50
N PHE A 402 -0.17 -4.18 18.54
CA PHE A 402 0.31 -3.72 17.24
C PHE A 402 -0.76 -2.95 16.46
N ALA A 403 -1.99 -3.44 16.41
CA ALA A 403 -3.09 -2.76 15.73
C ALA A 403 -3.34 -1.35 16.31
N ILE A 404 -3.32 -1.21 17.64
CA ILE A 404 -3.45 0.09 18.32
C ILE A 404 -2.30 1.02 17.97
N ILE A 405 -1.05 0.55 18.03
CA ILE A 405 0.14 1.36 17.70
C ILE A 405 0.09 1.83 16.24
N ILE A 406 -0.25 0.94 15.30
CA ILE A 406 -0.39 1.29 13.87
C ILE A 406 -1.52 2.29 13.69
N ALA A 407 -2.71 2.01 14.22
CA ALA A 407 -3.88 2.86 14.05
C ALA A 407 -3.62 4.27 14.62
N PHE A 408 -3.03 4.33 15.82
CA PHE A 408 -2.67 5.58 16.47
C PHE A 408 -1.58 6.34 15.67
N GLY A 409 -0.52 5.64 15.25
CA GLY A 409 0.55 6.23 14.43
C GLY A 409 0.03 6.77 13.10
N MET A 410 -0.88 6.05 12.45
CA MET A 410 -1.53 6.45 11.20
C MET A 410 -2.45 7.65 11.40
N ALA A 411 -3.26 7.66 12.46
CA ALA A 411 -4.12 8.79 12.80
C ALA A 411 -3.29 10.05 13.10
N ALA A 412 -2.21 9.92 13.87
CA ALA A 412 -1.28 11.01 14.17
C ALA A 412 -0.62 11.54 12.89
N LEU A 413 -0.13 10.66 12.02
CA LEU A 413 0.47 11.03 10.73
C LEU A 413 -0.52 11.77 9.83
N ALA A 414 -1.77 11.28 9.73
CA ALA A 414 -2.83 11.91 8.95
C ALA A 414 -3.24 13.28 9.50
N TYR A 415 -3.36 13.41 10.82
CA TYR A 415 -3.65 14.67 11.49
C TYR A 415 -2.58 15.72 11.20
N ILE A 416 -1.30 15.37 11.38
CA ILE A 416 -0.19 16.28 11.14
C ILE A 416 -0.10 16.65 9.66
N TYR A 417 -0.32 15.68 8.76
CA TYR A 417 -0.38 15.94 7.33
C TYR A 417 -1.47 16.95 6.97
N HIS A 418 -2.70 16.72 7.43
CA HIS A 418 -3.81 17.63 7.18
C HIS A 418 -3.49 19.04 7.68
N ARG A 419 -2.95 19.15 8.90
CA ARG A 419 -2.57 20.44 9.49
C ARG A 419 -1.48 21.16 8.70
N ASN A 420 -0.44 20.45 8.25
CA ASN A 420 0.64 21.01 7.45
C ASN A 420 0.15 21.47 6.07
N VAL A 421 -0.79 20.75 5.46
CA VAL A 421 -1.44 21.15 4.20
C VAL A 421 -2.28 22.42 4.39
N VAL A 422 -3.06 22.51 5.48
CA VAL A 422 -3.85 23.70 5.79
C VAL A 422 -2.94 24.91 6.04
N GLN A 423 -1.85 24.74 6.79
CA GLN A 423 -0.88 25.81 7.01
C GLN A 423 -0.20 26.25 5.70
N MET A 424 0.19 25.30 4.84
CA MET A 424 0.74 25.60 3.53
C MET A 424 -0.23 26.42 2.67
N ARG A 425 -1.52 26.07 2.68
CA ARG A 425 -2.57 26.83 1.98
C ARG A 425 -2.72 28.25 2.51
N LYS A 426 -2.68 28.44 3.84
CA LYS A 426 -2.72 29.77 4.46
C LYS A 426 -1.52 30.62 4.04
N ILE A 427 -0.33 30.03 4.03
CA ILE A 427 0.90 30.72 3.58
C ILE A 427 0.79 31.11 2.10
N SER A 428 0.25 30.23 1.24
CA SER A 428 0.09 30.56 -0.19
C SER A 428 -0.93 31.66 -0.48
N LEU A 429 -1.91 31.87 0.41
CA LEU A 429 -2.91 32.94 0.27
C LEU A 429 -2.40 34.31 0.75
N GLY A 430 -1.10 34.44 1.04
CA GLY A 430 -0.52 35.70 1.49
C GLY A 430 -0.94 36.07 2.92
N ALA A 431 -1.46 35.13 3.71
CA ALA A 431 -1.75 35.38 5.11
C ALA A 431 -0.45 35.79 5.81
N ARG A 432 -0.36 37.06 6.23
CA ARG A 432 0.71 37.55 7.10
C ARG A 432 0.55 36.85 8.45
N VAL A 433 1.14 35.67 8.57
CA VAL A 433 1.30 35.02 9.87
C VAL A 433 2.34 35.85 10.62
N ASN A 434 1.93 36.58 11.65
CA ASN A 434 2.88 37.24 12.55
C ASN A 434 3.90 36.19 13.03
N GLY A 435 5.18 36.37 12.69
CA GLY A 435 6.22 35.36 12.88
C GLY A 435 6.56 34.50 11.66
N TYR A 436 6.17 34.91 10.44
CA TYR A 436 6.57 34.24 9.21
C TYR A 436 8.11 34.25 9.05
N SER A 437 8.71 33.06 9.13
CA SER A 437 10.08 32.81 8.70
C SER A 437 10.07 32.00 7.40
N VAL A 438 10.95 32.37 6.45
CA VAL A 438 11.21 31.60 5.23
C VAL A 438 11.61 30.16 5.55
N SER A 439 12.30 29.93 6.68
CA SER A 439 12.66 28.57 7.09
C SER A 439 11.48 27.75 7.58
N HIS A 440 10.50 28.38 8.25
CA HIS A 440 9.29 27.69 8.68
C HIS A 440 8.42 27.25 7.48
N SER A 441 8.33 28.06 6.42
CA SER A 441 7.62 27.66 5.21
C SER A 441 8.34 26.53 4.45
N TYR A 442 9.67 26.53 4.44
CA TYR A 442 10.48 25.44 3.92
C TYR A 442 10.23 24.13 4.68
N GLN A 443 10.25 24.17 6.02
CA GLN A 443 9.98 23.01 6.87
C GLN A 443 8.58 22.43 6.64
N ILE A 444 7.55 23.27 6.51
CA ILE A 444 6.19 22.80 6.21
C ILE A 444 6.15 22.09 4.85
N ARG A 445 6.81 22.65 3.82
CA ARG A 445 6.89 22.02 2.49
C ARG A 445 7.62 20.69 2.52
N GLU A 446 8.73 20.62 3.24
CA GLU A 446 9.47 19.38 3.46
C GLU A 446 8.58 18.33 4.15
N ASN A 447 7.89 18.71 5.23
CA ASN A 447 7.01 17.80 5.98
C ASN A 447 5.85 17.27 5.15
N VAL A 448 5.20 18.13 4.35
CA VAL A 448 4.13 17.68 3.43
C VAL A 448 4.68 16.72 2.36
N THR A 449 5.87 16.99 1.84
CA THR A 449 6.52 16.14 0.83
C THR A 449 6.89 14.77 1.42
N LEU A 450 7.49 14.77 2.61
CA LEU A 450 7.79 13.57 3.38
C LEU A 450 6.53 12.75 3.67
N MET A 451 5.46 13.39 4.14
CA MET A 451 4.22 12.68 4.48
C MET A 451 3.55 12.10 3.24
N LYS A 452 3.55 12.80 2.10
CA LYS A 452 3.10 12.24 0.81
C LYS A 452 3.92 11.01 0.42
N PHE A 453 5.23 11.05 0.63
CA PHE A 453 6.10 9.91 0.38
C PHE A 453 5.77 8.74 1.31
N LEU A 454 5.54 8.98 2.60
CA LEU A 454 5.14 7.95 3.56
C LEU A 454 3.78 7.35 3.21
N PHE A 455 2.78 8.15 2.83
CA PHE A 455 1.50 7.60 2.37
C PHE A 455 1.65 6.71 1.14
N LYS A 456 2.55 7.06 0.22
CA LYS A 456 2.86 6.20 -0.94
C LYS A 456 3.59 4.91 -0.55
N LEU A 457 4.34 4.91 0.56
CA LEU A 457 4.96 3.71 1.12
C LEU A 457 3.93 2.85 1.87
N ILE A 458 3.02 3.47 2.61
CA ILE A 458 2.02 2.80 3.45
C ILE A 458 1.05 1.95 2.63
N VAL A 459 0.61 2.42 1.45
CA VAL A 459 -0.35 1.68 0.63
C VAL A 459 0.20 0.31 0.19
N PRO A 460 1.39 0.22 -0.46
CA PRO A 460 2.05 -1.05 -0.71
C PRO A 460 2.32 -1.85 0.56
N SER A 461 2.76 -1.20 1.65
CA SER A 461 2.96 -1.85 2.95
C SER A 461 1.71 -2.58 3.44
N LEU A 462 0.54 -1.95 3.33
CA LEU A 462 -0.73 -2.54 3.74
C LEU A 462 -1.14 -3.72 2.86
N MET A 463 -0.78 -3.70 1.57
CA MET A 463 -1.06 -4.81 0.65
C MET A 463 -0.31 -6.10 1.04
N PHE A 464 0.83 -5.99 1.73
CA PHE A 464 1.56 -7.17 2.22
C PHE A 464 1.26 -7.46 3.70
N ALA A 465 1.18 -6.43 4.55
CA ALA A 465 0.91 -6.61 5.97
C ALA A 465 -0.55 -7.00 6.27
N GLY A 466 -1.52 -6.52 5.49
CA GLY A 466 -2.93 -6.86 5.67
C GLY A 466 -3.17 -8.38 5.56
N PRO A 467 -2.75 -9.03 4.46
CA PRO A 467 -2.83 -10.47 4.31
C PRO A 467 -2.08 -11.25 5.39
N SER A 468 -0.93 -10.79 5.88
CA SER A 468 -0.25 -11.46 6.99
C SER A 468 -1.10 -11.46 8.25
N PHE A 469 -1.68 -10.32 8.64
CA PHE A 469 -2.55 -10.25 9.82
C PHE A 469 -3.82 -11.10 9.67
N ILE A 470 -4.40 -11.17 8.48
CA ILE A 470 -5.55 -12.05 8.19
C ILE A 470 -5.15 -13.51 8.35
N ALA A 471 -4.02 -13.93 7.74
CA ALA A 471 -3.53 -15.30 7.85
C ALA A 471 -3.24 -15.68 9.31
N PHE A 472 -2.61 -14.79 10.08
CA PHE A 472 -2.38 -15.02 11.50
C PHE A 472 -3.67 -15.10 12.32
N THR A 473 -4.67 -14.26 12.00
CA THR A 473 -6.00 -14.33 12.63
C THR A 473 -6.68 -15.66 12.34
N ILE A 474 -6.62 -16.15 11.09
CA ILE A 474 -7.15 -17.47 10.72
C ILE A 474 -6.44 -18.57 11.51
N PHE A 475 -5.11 -18.49 11.69
CA PHE A 475 -4.37 -19.45 12.50
C PHE A 475 -4.84 -19.51 13.96
N ILE A 476 -5.19 -18.37 14.56
CA ILE A 476 -5.69 -18.28 15.93
C ILE A 476 -7.13 -18.79 16.03
N LEU A 477 -8.00 -18.46 15.07
CA LEU A 477 -9.42 -18.78 15.13
C LEU A 477 -9.75 -20.22 14.73
N LEU A 478 -8.89 -20.86 13.93
CA LEU A 478 -9.09 -22.25 13.54
C LEU A 478 -8.88 -23.20 14.71
N PRO A 479 -9.77 -24.20 14.89
CA PRO A 479 -9.64 -25.15 15.97
C PRO A 479 -8.47 -26.13 15.70
N ASN A 480 -8.04 -26.87 16.72
CA ASN A 480 -6.87 -27.76 16.64
C ASN A 480 -7.08 -28.90 15.62
N GLU A 481 -8.32 -29.28 15.31
CA GLU A 481 -8.59 -30.34 14.32
C GLU A 481 -8.28 -29.89 12.88
N ALA A 482 -8.13 -28.58 12.65
CA ALA A 482 -7.85 -27.99 11.34
C ALA A 482 -6.35 -27.72 11.09
N ASP A 483 -5.48 -28.62 11.55
CA ASP A 483 -4.01 -28.48 11.52
C ASP A 483 -3.44 -28.08 10.15
N PHE A 484 -3.97 -28.66 9.06
CA PHE A 484 -3.52 -28.34 7.71
C PHE A 484 -3.69 -26.85 7.37
N PHE A 485 -4.87 -26.29 7.62
CA PHE A 485 -5.16 -24.89 7.36
C PHE A 485 -4.38 -23.96 8.29
N ARG A 486 -4.14 -24.39 9.53
CA ARG A 486 -3.29 -23.66 10.47
C ARG A 486 -1.85 -23.56 9.97
N HIS A 487 -1.26 -24.66 9.51
CA HIS A 487 0.08 -24.65 8.93
C HIS A 487 0.17 -23.80 7.67
N ILE A 488 -0.85 -23.83 6.79
CA ILE A 488 -0.92 -22.94 5.63
C ILE A 488 -0.98 -21.48 6.06
N SER A 489 -1.79 -21.16 7.05
CA SER A 489 -1.92 -19.79 7.58
C SER A 489 -0.60 -19.26 8.14
N VAL A 490 0.16 -20.07 8.89
CA VAL A 490 1.51 -19.70 9.35
C VAL A 490 2.47 -19.52 8.17
N ALA A 491 2.45 -20.44 7.21
CA ALA A 491 3.28 -20.34 6.01
C ALA A 491 3.00 -19.07 5.19
N LEU A 492 1.73 -18.70 5.03
CA LEU A 492 1.32 -17.47 4.37
C LEU A 492 1.73 -16.24 5.16
N PHE A 493 1.53 -16.24 6.48
CA PHE A 493 1.98 -15.18 7.36
C PHE A 493 3.49 -14.91 7.16
N ASP A 494 4.33 -15.94 7.24
CA ASP A 494 5.77 -15.80 7.06
C ASP A 494 6.14 -15.25 5.67
N ILE A 495 5.52 -15.78 4.60
CA ILE A 495 5.77 -15.30 3.23
C ILE A 495 5.38 -13.83 3.06
N PHE A 496 4.24 -13.42 3.61
CA PHE A 496 3.78 -12.04 3.50
C PHE A 496 4.64 -11.07 4.33
N VAL A 497 5.11 -11.49 5.50
CA VAL A 497 6.05 -10.71 6.32
C VAL A 497 7.38 -10.50 5.59
N GLU A 498 7.96 -11.55 5.00
CA GLU A 498 9.20 -11.38 4.23
C GLU A 498 8.98 -10.62 2.92
N GLY A 499 7.84 -10.85 2.25
CA GLY A 499 7.42 -10.07 1.08
C GLY A 499 7.28 -8.59 1.40
N PHE A 500 6.76 -8.26 2.58
CA PHE A 500 6.67 -6.89 3.09
C PHE A 500 8.05 -6.24 3.27
N HIS A 501 9.02 -6.93 3.89
CA HIS A 501 10.39 -6.41 4.03
C HIS A 501 11.07 -6.17 2.68
N MET A 502 10.93 -7.11 1.76
CA MET A 502 11.46 -6.99 0.39
C MET A 502 10.80 -5.85 -0.37
N MET A 503 9.48 -5.72 -0.28
CA MET A 503 8.74 -4.63 -0.91
C MET A 503 9.21 -3.26 -0.39
N ILE A 504 9.39 -3.09 0.93
CA ILE A 504 9.92 -1.84 1.49
C ILE A 504 11.29 -1.53 0.89
N SER A 505 12.17 -2.53 0.79
CA SER A 505 13.51 -2.40 0.23
C SER A 505 13.48 -1.97 -1.24
N VAL A 506 12.65 -2.62 -2.06
CA VAL A 506 12.47 -2.31 -3.49
C VAL A 506 11.82 -0.93 -3.69
N PHE A 507 10.80 -0.62 -2.90
CA PHE A 507 10.10 0.67 -2.96
C PHE A 507 11.07 1.80 -2.66
N LEU A 508 11.84 1.69 -1.58
CA LEU A 508 12.80 2.72 -1.20
C LEU A 508 13.95 2.80 -2.20
N TRP A 509 14.43 1.69 -2.75
CA TRP A 509 15.38 1.72 -3.86
C TRP A 509 14.88 2.53 -5.06
N TYR A 510 13.61 2.35 -5.44
CA TYR A 510 13.01 2.95 -6.63
C TYR A 510 12.61 4.42 -6.42
N PHE A 511 11.99 4.74 -5.27
CA PHE A 511 11.45 6.07 -5.01
C PHE A 511 12.48 7.06 -4.48
N VAL A 512 13.50 6.61 -3.75
CA VAL A 512 14.53 7.49 -3.17
C VAL A 512 15.26 8.32 -4.25
N PRO A 513 15.72 7.75 -5.38
CA PRO A 513 16.32 8.54 -6.47
C PRO A 513 15.37 9.58 -7.06
N ARG A 514 14.05 9.30 -7.07
CA ARG A 514 13.03 10.23 -7.60
C ARG A 514 12.79 11.41 -6.66
N LEU A 515 13.02 11.25 -5.36
CA LEU A 515 13.02 12.39 -4.42
C LEU A 515 14.14 13.39 -4.75
N ARG A 516 15.25 12.94 -5.35
CA ARG A 516 16.39 13.79 -5.72
C ARG A 516 16.08 14.69 -6.92
N GLN A 517 15.39 14.17 -7.93
CA GLN A 517 15.13 14.90 -9.18
C GLN A 517 14.14 16.06 -8.99
N ASN A 518 13.20 15.93 -8.04
CA ASN A 518 12.27 17.02 -7.71
C ASN A 518 12.84 18.00 -6.66
N ALA A 519 14.05 17.75 -6.17
CA ALA A 519 14.72 18.56 -5.16
C ALA A 519 15.75 19.52 -5.74
N SER A 520 15.78 19.74 -7.07
CA SER A 520 16.19 21.05 -7.54
C SER A 520 15.21 22.04 -6.92
N LEU A 521 15.61 22.59 -5.77
CA LEU A 521 15.18 23.89 -5.31
C LEU A 521 14.89 24.70 -6.56
N PRO A 522 13.71 25.33 -6.67
CA PRO A 522 13.55 26.26 -7.73
C PRO A 522 14.75 27.21 -7.64
N THR A 523 15.64 27.15 -8.64
CA THR A 523 16.63 28.18 -8.88
C THR A 523 15.89 29.51 -8.83
N LEU A 524 16.55 30.61 -8.49
CA LEU A 524 15.87 31.92 -8.45
C LEU A 524 15.04 32.18 -9.73
N ASP A 525 15.41 31.58 -10.86
CA ASP A 525 14.69 31.57 -12.13
C ASP A 525 13.42 30.68 -12.17
N SER A 526 13.34 29.58 -11.45
CA SER A 526 12.11 28.77 -11.31
C SER A 526 11.20 29.23 -10.17
N ALA A 527 11.50 30.38 -9.55
CA ALA A 527 10.45 31.19 -8.95
C ALA A 527 9.38 31.55 -10.00
N GLN A 528 9.73 31.66 -11.30
CA GLN A 528 8.74 31.76 -12.39
C GLN A 528 7.93 30.47 -12.60
N GLU A 529 8.51 29.27 -12.49
CA GLU A 529 7.75 28.01 -12.66
C GLU A 529 6.90 27.66 -11.44
N THR A 530 7.37 28.00 -10.24
CA THR A 530 6.57 27.90 -9.02
C THR A 530 5.46 28.96 -9.03
N ASN A 531 5.74 30.15 -9.57
CA ASN A 531 4.72 31.13 -9.92
C ASN A 531 3.85 30.68 -11.08
N GLN A 532 4.24 29.75 -11.97
CA GLN A 532 3.33 29.19 -12.99
C GLN A 532 2.37 28.16 -12.40
N TYR A 533 2.82 27.32 -11.46
CA TYR A 533 1.92 26.42 -10.75
C TYR A 533 0.98 27.19 -9.80
N PHE A 534 1.50 28.22 -9.13
CA PHE A 534 0.67 29.14 -8.37
C PHE A 534 -0.21 29.98 -9.30
N ASP A 535 0.28 30.63 -10.35
CA ASP A 535 -0.52 31.37 -11.35
C ASP A 535 -1.58 30.51 -12.01
N TRP A 536 -1.37 29.19 -12.18
CA TRP A 536 -2.43 28.31 -12.63
C TRP A 536 -3.55 28.18 -11.59
N LEU A 537 -3.20 27.98 -10.32
CA LEU A 537 -4.16 27.92 -9.20
C LEU A 537 -4.83 29.28 -8.91
N THR A 538 -4.07 30.38 -8.99
CA THR A 538 -4.54 31.76 -8.80
C THR A 538 -5.31 32.26 -10.02
N ARG A 539 -5.00 31.83 -11.25
CA ARG A 539 -5.83 32.14 -12.44
C ARG A 539 -7.19 31.47 -12.38
N ASP A 540 -7.27 30.22 -11.90
CA ASP A 540 -8.58 29.57 -11.74
C ASP A 540 -9.38 30.21 -10.59
N LEU A 541 -8.74 30.59 -9.48
CA LEU A 541 -9.41 31.33 -8.39
C LEU A 541 -9.79 32.77 -8.78
N ASN A 542 -8.94 33.48 -9.53
CA ASN A 542 -9.24 34.82 -10.01
C ASN A 542 -10.27 34.81 -11.15
N ARG A 543 -10.36 33.75 -11.96
CA ARG A 543 -11.47 33.58 -12.91
C ARG A 543 -12.81 33.41 -12.20
N VAL A 544 -12.83 32.73 -11.05
CA VAL A 544 -14.05 32.59 -10.22
C VAL A 544 -14.39 33.90 -9.49
N ALA A 545 -13.38 34.66 -9.04
CA ALA A 545 -13.60 35.95 -8.39
C ALA A 545 -14.03 37.06 -9.38
N VAL A 546 -13.45 37.10 -10.57
CA VAL A 546 -13.83 38.06 -11.63
C VAL A 546 -15.20 37.73 -12.21
N SER A 547 -15.63 36.46 -12.25
CA SER A 547 -17.01 36.11 -12.65
C SER A 547 -18.08 36.55 -11.64
N HIS A 548 -17.71 36.84 -10.39
CA HIS A 548 -18.65 37.36 -9.38
C HIS A 548 -18.72 38.88 -9.33
N ASN A 549 -17.67 39.61 -9.72
CA ASN A 549 -17.66 41.07 -9.74
C ASN A 549 -18.07 41.70 -11.09
N GLY A 550 -18.25 40.89 -12.15
CA GLY A 550 -18.62 41.39 -13.48
C GLY A 550 -20.10 41.73 -13.69
N ASN A 551 -21.00 41.34 -12.77
CA ASN A 551 -22.45 41.50 -12.95
C ASN A 551 -23.08 42.64 -12.13
N SER A 552 -22.29 43.52 -11.49
CA SER A 552 -22.82 44.60 -10.64
C SER A 552 -22.54 46.03 -11.13
N VAL A 553 -22.01 46.24 -12.34
CA VAL A 553 -21.57 47.60 -12.77
C VAL A 553 -22.30 48.14 -14.03
N HIS A 554 -23.24 47.41 -14.64
CA HIS A 554 -24.03 47.95 -15.77
C HIS A 554 -25.54 47.84 -15.56
N THR A 555 -26.05 48.59 -14.58
CA THR A 555 -27.43 49.12 -14.57
C THR A 555 -27.43 50.49 -13.91
N ALA A 556 -26.84 51.47 -14.60
CA ALA A 556 -27.06 52.90 -14.42
C ALA A 556 -26.47 53.63 -15.64
N ILE A 557 -27.29 53.74 -16.69
CA ILE A 557 -27.47 54.87 -17.62
C ILE A 557 -28.63 54.47 -18.53
#